data_AF-A0A519BSL3-F1
#
_entry.id   AF-A0A519BSL3-F1
#
_cell.length_a   1.000
_cell.length_b   1.000
_cell.length_c   1.000
_cell.angle_alpha   90.00
_cell.angle_beta   90.00
_cell.angle_gamma   90.00
#
_symmetry.space_group_name_H-M   'P 1'
#
loop_
_entity.id
_entity.type
_entity.pdbx_description
1 polymer ?
#
loop_
_entity_poly.entity_id
_entity_poly.type
_entity_poly.pdbx_seq_one_letter_code
_entity_poly.pdbx_strand_id
1 'polypeptide(L)'
;MFNKGYNCPDCELKVKDSFDFCPYCGLDLVDPEKDLEEFGALGRNDSSRRSNLENQGGGLGLGGFGITDKMIGSLIKNLAKSFEKQMGNIDAEVKNLPNGVSIQFGVPEKPSPGKSKKNQITSEQIKRMSKLPREEAKTEVKRFSDRVVYQLIAKDIASVEDVFVSKLETGYEIKAIGKKKVYVNSLPVSLPLKSYSLDSKGLSVEFGLQ
;
A
#
# COMPACT_ATOMS: atom_id res chain seq x y z
N MET A 1 34.02 30.77 -9.00
CA MET A 1 32.68 30.49 -9.55
C MET A 1 31.66 31.02 -8.55
N PHE A 2 30.92 32.06 -8.92
CA PHE A 2 29.96 32.71 -8.03
C PHE A 2 28.68 31.86 -7.94
N ASN A 3 28.30 31.45 -6.74
CA ASN A 3 27.02 30.77 -6.51
C ASN A 3 25.88 31.76 -6.81
N LYS A 4 25.36 31.72 -8.04
CA LYS A 4 24.12 32.40 -8.41
C LYS A 4 22.98 31.70 -7.68
N GLY A 5 22.33 32.42 -6.80
CA GLY A 5 21.09 32.01 -6.15
C GLY A 5 20.17 33.22 -6.13
N TYR A 6 18.89 32.98 -6.38
CA TYR A 6 17.86 34.01 -6.36
C TYR A 6 17.02 33.87 -5.09
N ASN A 7 16.23 34.90 -4.78
CA ASN A 7 15.34 34.87 -3.63
C ASN A 7 13.96 34.37 -4.09
N CYS A 8 13.37 33.46 -3.33
CA CYS A 8 12.02 33.00 -3.59
C CYS A 8 11.04 34.19 -3.48
N PRO A 9 10.13 34.41 -4.45
CA PRO A 9 9.21 35.54 -4.42
C PRO A 9 8.12 35.43 -3.34
N ASP A 10 7.90 34.24 -2.77
CA ASP A 10 6.86 33.99 -1.77
C ASP A 10 7.37 34.05 -0.32
N CYS A 11 8.56 33.48 -0.05
CA CYS A 11 9.13 33.49 1.31
C CYS A 11 10.42 34.31 1.46
N GLU A 12 10.89 34.95 0.39
CA GLU A 12 12.09 35.81 0.34
C GLU A 12 13.41 35.12 0.73
N LEU A 13 13.38 33.81 0.99
CA LEU A 13 14.56 33.02 1.32
C LEU A 13 15.40 32.75 0.07
N LYS A 14 16.72 32.74 0.25
CA LYS A 14 17.66 32.49 -0.84
C LYS A 14 17.67 31.02 -1.23
N VAL A 15 17.37 30.74 -2.49
CA VAL A 15 17.33 29.39 -3.07
C VAL A 15 18.42 29.26 -4.14
N LYS A 16 18.97 28.05 -4.30
CA LYS A 16 19.94 27.78 -5.38
C LYS A 16 19.18 27.62 -6.70
N ASP A 17 19.83 28.03 -7.79
CA ASP A 17 19.26 27.99 -9.15
C ASP A 17 18.99 26.56 -9.68
N SER A 18 19.45 25.54 -8.95
CA SER A 18 19.26 24.13 -9.28
C SER A 18 17.99 23.51 -8.70
N PHE A 19 17.16 24.27 -7.97
CA PHE A 19 15.93 23.77 -7.39
C PHE A 19 14.73 24.22 -8.21
N ASP A 20 13.90 23.24 -8.61
CA ASP A 20 12.65 23.44 -9.32
C ASP A 20 11.52 23.94 -8.41
N PHE A 21 11.70 23.83 -7.09
CA PHE A 21 10.75 24.29 -6.08
C PHE A 21 11.48 24.91 -4.90
N CYS A 22 10.83 25.86 -4.22
CA CYS A 22 11.35 26.43 -3.00
C CYS A 22 11.29 25.40 -1.86
N PRO A 23 12.41 25.01 -1.24
CA PRO A 23 12.41 24.01 -0.19
C PRO A 23 11.79 24.50 1.14
N TYR A 24 11.53 25.81 1.26
CA TYR A 24 11.03 26.41 2.49
C TYR A 24 9.52 26.64 2.47
N CYS A 25 8.95 27.08 1.34
CA CYS A 25 7.52 27.34 1.22
C CYS A 25 6.80 26.44 0.20
N GLY A 26 7.53 25.68 -0.62
CA GLY A 26 6.96 24.78 -1.62
C GLY A 26 6.50 25.48 -2.90
N LEU A 27 6.82 26.77 -3.11
CA LEU A 27 6.52 27.47 -4.35
C LEU A 27 7.25 26.80 -5.52
N ASP A 28 6.52 26.53 -6.60
CA ASP A 28 7.06 26.08 -7.88
C ASP A 28 7.87 27.21 -8.52
N LEU A 29 9.17 26.99 -8.73
CA LEU A 29 10.10 28.00 -9.26
C LEU A 29 10.47 27.73 -10.72
N VAL A 30 9.87 26.70 -11.34
CA VAL A 30 10.14 26.34 -12.73
C VAL A 30 9.60 27.42 -13.66
N ASP A 31 10.46 27.87 -14.57
CA ASP A 31 10.09 28.77 -15.66
C ASP A 31 9.29 27.99 -16.72
N PRO A 32 8.02 28.35 -16.98
CA PRO A 32 7.17 27.64 -17.93
C PRO A 32 7.73 27.59 -19.36
N GLU A 33 8.59 28.54 -19.76
CA GLU A 33 9.22 28.54 -21.08
C GLU A 33 10.32 27.47 -21.21
N LYS A 34 11.13 27.26 -20.16
CA LYS A 34 12.14 26.19 -20.12
C LYS A 34 11.52 24.81 -20.00
N ASP A 35 10.43 24.75 -19.24
CA ASP A 35 9.70 23.54 -18.99
C ASP A 35 9.15 22.94 -20.31
N LEU A 36 8.65 23.77 -21.22
CA LEU A 36 8.19 23.35 -22.54
C LEU A 36 9.29 22.75 -23.45
N GLU A 37 10.55 23.12 -23.27
CA GLU A 37 11.67 22.64 -24.10
C GLU A 37 12.19 21.26 -23.66
N GLU A 38 12.00 20.85 -22.40
CA GLU A 38 12.53 19.59 -21.85
C GLU A 38 11.53 18.42 -21.82
N PHE A 39 10.27 18.62 -22.21
CA PHE A 39 9.31 17.51 -22.28
C PHE A 39 9.43 16.69 -23.58
N GLY A 40 9.99 15.49 -23.45
CA GLY A 40 9.77 14.41 -24.41
C GLY A 40 8.33 13.86 -24.38
N ALA A 41 8.03 12.95 -25.32
CA ALA A 41 6.68 12.42 -25.63
C ALA A 41 5.92 11.71 -24.48
N LEU A 42 6.48 11.64 -23.27
CA LEU A 42 5.86 11.01 -22.11
C LEU A 42 5.29 12.00 -21.08
N GLY A 43 5.49 13.31 -21.27
CA GLY A 43 4.88 14.35 -20.42
C GLY A 43 5.32 14.32 -18.95
N ARG A 44 4.74 15.22 -18.14
CA ARG A 44 5.02 15.33 -16.70
C ARG A 44 4.53 14.07 -15.97
N ASN A 45 5.40 13.46 -15.16
CA ASN A 45 4.98 12.50 -14.14
C ASN A 45 4.26 13.26 -13.01
N ASP A 46 2.93 13.30 -13.08
CA ASP A 46 2.07 13.88 -12.06
C ASP A 46 2.22 13.13 -10.72
N SER A 47 3.09 13.62 -9.85
CA SER A 47 2.93 13.44 -8.42
C SER A 47 2.75 14.81 -7.77
N SER A 48 1.46 15.14 -7.59
CA SER A 48 0.87 16.23 -6.80
C SER A 48 0.71 17.61 -7.45
N ARG A 49 -0.49 17.84 -8.02
CA ARG A 49 -1.23 19.09 -7.79
C ARG A 49 -2.63 18.79 -7.27
N ARG A 50 -2.85 19.16 -6.00
CA ARG A 50 -4.17 19.30 -5.39
C ARG A 50 -4.26 20.72 -4.85
N SER A 51 -4.78 21.64 -5.66
CA SER A 51 -5.48 22.82 -5.17
C SER A 51 -6.10 23.59 -6.34
N ASN A 52 -7.42 23.51 -6.40
CA ASN A 52 -8.37 24.53 -6.87
C ASN A 52 -7.85 25.55 -7.88
N LEU A 53 -8.22 25.36 -9.15
CA LEU A 53 -8.52 26.49 -10.02
C LEU A 53 -9.87 26.23 -10.69
N GLU A 54 -10.86 26.95 -10.18
CA GLU A 54 -12.18 27.11 -10.75
C GLU A 54 -12.08 27.68 -12.17
N ASN A 55 -12.80 27.01 -13.07
CA ASN A 55 -13.68 27.64 -14.05
C ASN A 55 -13.04 28.48 -15.17
N GLN A 56 -12.59 27.80 -16.23
CA GLN A 56 -12.94 28.24 -17.58
C GLN A 56 -12.78 27.11 -18.62
N GLY A 57 -13.94 26.64 -19.10
CA GLY A 57 -14.11 26.15 -20.47
C GLY A 57 -13.51 24.78 -20.81
N GLY A 58 -14.26 23.71 -20.55
CA GLY A 58 -14.00 22.42 -21.19
C GLY A 58 -14.46 21.24 -20.37
N GLY A 59 -15.75 20.91 -20.45
CA GLY A 59 -16.23 19.60 -20.02
C GLY A 59 -15.60 18.47 -20.85
N LEU A 60 -15.73 17.24 -20.34
CA LEU A 60 -15.22 15.93 -20.80
C LEU A 60 -13.95 15.51 -20.01
N GLY A 61 -14.03 14.67 -18.97
CA GLY A 61 -14.89 13.50 -18.86
C GLY A 61 -14.45 12.45 -19.89
N LEU A 62 -13.62 11.49 -19.47
CA LEU A 62 -13.44 10.16 -20.10
C LEU A 62 -13.67 10.12 -21.62
N GLY A 63 -12.78 10.70 -22.41
CA GLY A 63 -12.92 10.71 -23.87
C GLY A 63 -11.60 10.96 -24.57
N GLY A 64 -10.78 9.92 -24.72
CA GLY A 64 -9.47 10.06 -25.37
C GLY A 64 -8.81 8.79 -25.87
N PHE A 65 -9.52 7.66 -25.95
CA PHE A 65 -9.09 6.51 -26.76
C PHE A 65 -10.34 5.86 -27.36
N GLY A 66 -10.67 6.25 -28.60
CA GLY A 66 -11.71 5.64 -29.41
C GLY A 66 -11.29 4.26 -29.93
N ILE A 67 -10.93 3.34 -29.04
CA ILE A 67 -10.73 1.93 -29.40
C ILE A 67 -12.07 1.25 -29.21
N THR A 68 -12.68 0.87 -30.33
CA THR A 68 -14.03 0.33 -30.39
C THR A 68 -14.19 -0.96 -29.58
N ASP A 69 -15.17 -1.00 -28.67
CA ASP A 69 -15.54 -2.15 -27.82
C ASP A 69 -15.72 -3.48 -28.60
N LYS A 70 -16.02 -3.41 -29.89
CA LYS A 70 -16.25 -4.58 -30.75
C LYS A 70 -14.97 -5.23 -31.28
N MET A 71 -13.85 -4.51 -31.38
CA MET A 71 -12.55 -5.09 -31.78
C MET A 71 -11.80 -5.71 -30.60
N ILE A 72 -11.95 -5.11 -29.41
CA ILE A 72 -11.35 -5.63 -28.17
C ILE A 72 -11.98 -6.99 -27.82
N GLY A 73 -13.30 -7.13 -27.99
CA GLY A 73 -14.02 -8.37 -27.70
C GLY A 73 -13.55 -9.58 -28.53
N SER A 74 -13.18 -9.40 -29.80
CA SER A 74 -12.74 -10.51 -30.67
C SER A 74 -11.27 -10.90 -30.45
N LEU A 75 -10.41 -9.93 -30.17
CA LEU A 75 -9.00 -10.17 -29.83
C LEU A 75 -8.88 -10.88 -28.49
N ILE A 76 -9.61 -10.43 -27.47
CA ILE A 76 -9.62 -11.08 -26.15
C ILE A 76 -10.18 -12.51 -26.25
N LYS A 77 -11.21 -12.75 -27.06
CA LYS A 77 -11.80 -14.10 -27.19
C LYS A 77 -10.85 -15.09 -27.86
N ASN A 78 -10.07 -14.66 -28.85
CA ASN A 78 -9.06 -15.51 -29.49
C ASN A 78 -7.84 -15.74 -28.59
N LEU A 79 -7.45 -14.74 -27.81
CA LEU A 79 -6.32 -14.80 -26.87
C LEU A 79 -6.66 -15.62 -25.61
N ALA A 80 -7.90 -15.53 -25.12
CA ALA A 80 -8.41 -16.40 -24.06
C ALA A 80 -8.47 -17.86 -24.53
N LYS A 81 -8.94 -18.10 -25.76
CA LYS A 81 -9.08 -19.45 -26.32
C LYS A 81 -7.72 -20.10 -26.65
N SER A 82 -6.66 -19.32 -26.91
CA SER A 82 -5.29 -19.84 -27.02
C SER A 82 -4.65 -20.10 -25.65
N PHE A 83 -4.92 -19.26 -24.64
CA PHE A 83 -4.48 -19.48 -23.27
C PHE A 83 -5.13 -20.72 -22.63
N GLU A 84 -6.43 -20.91 -22.84
CA GLU A 84 -7.19 -22.04 -22.29
C GLU A 84 -6.73 -23.38 -22.89
N LYS A 85 -6.38 -23.39 -24.19
CA LYS A 85 -5.76 -24.56 -24.85
C LYS A 85 -4.32 -24.83 -24.42
N GLN A 86 -3.58 -23.82 -23.95
CA GLN A 86 -2.24 -23.99 -23.41
C GLN A 86 -2.22 -24.36 -21.92
N MET A 87 -3.24 -23.94 -21.14
CA MET A 87 -3.36 -24.31 -19.72
C MET A 87 -4.04 -25.66 -19.49
N GLY A 88 -4.94 -26.09 -20.39
CA GLY A 88 -5.66 -27.37 -20.25
C GLY A 88 -4.81 -28.63 -20.49
N ASN A 89 -3.59 -28.49 -21.04
CA ASN A 89 -2.68 -29.59 -21.38
C ASN A 89 -1.27 -29.42 -20.77
N ILE A 90 -1.15 -28.76 -19.61
CA ILE A 90 0.11 -28.79 -18.85
C ILE A 90 0.10 -30.03 -17.95
N ASP A 91 0.07 -31.20 -18.56
CA ASP A 91 0.71 -32.37 -17.95
C ASP A 91 2.22 -32.18 -18.14
N ALA A 92 3.00 -32.50 -17.11
CA ALA A 92 4.44 -32.30 -17.08
C ALA A 92 5.15 -33.16 -18.14
N GLU A 93 5.21 -32.66 -19.37
CA GLU A 93 5.82 -33.38 -20.48
C GLU A 93 7.34 -33.17 -20.45
N VAL A 94 8.07 -34.19 -20.02
CA VAL A 94 9.53 -34.25 -20.05
C VAL A 94 9.97 -34.40 -21.50
N LYS A 95 10.39 -33.31 -22.14
CA LYS A 95 11.05 -33.38 -23.45
C LYS A 95 12.52 -33.76 -23.28
N ASN A 96 12.86 -34.97 -23.69
CA ASN A 96 14.25 -35.43 -23.80
C ASN A 96 14.90 -34.79 -25.04
N LEU A 97 15.93 -33.97 -24.81
CA LEU A 97 16.82 -33.47 -25.88
C LEU A 97 17.96 -34.48 -26.10
N PRO A 98 18.53 -34.58 -27.32
CA PRO A 98 19.47 -35.64 -27.71
C PRO A 98 20.80 -35.69 -26.93
N ASN A 99 21.08 -34.71 -26.06
CA ASN A 99 22.27 -34.66 -25.21
C ASN A 99 22.02 -35.05 -23.75
N GLY A 100 20.88 -35.69 -23.42
CA GLY A 100 20.64 -36.25 -22.09
C GLY A 100 20.37 -35.25 -20.97
N VAL A 101 20.11 -33.98 -21.31
CA VAL A 101 19.74 -32.94 -20.34
C VAL A 101 18.21 -32.91 -20.21
N SER A 102 17.69 -33.22 -19.02
CA SER A 102 16.29 -33.08 -18.66
C SER A 102 16.05 -31.72 -17.99
N ILE A 103 15.25 -30.84 -18.62
CA ILE A 103 14.84 -29.57 -18.02
C ILE A 103 13.42 -29.76 -17.47
N GLN A 104 13.28 -29.72 -16.14
CA GLN A 104 11.99 -29.62 -15.48
C GLN A 104 11.62 -28.15 -15.31
N PHE A 105 10.59 -27.70 -16.02
CA PHE A 105 9.96 -26.41 -15.74
C PHE A 105 9.06 -26.57 -14.52
N GLY A 106 9.66 -26.49 -13.33
CA GLY A 106 8.91 -26.37 -12.10
C GLY A 106 8.11 -25.07 -12.14
N VAL A 107 6.79 -25.16 -12.11
CA VAL A 107 5.95 -24.02 -11.75
C VAL A 107 6.44 -23.57 -10.38
N PRO A 108 6.84 -22.30 -10.18
CA PRO A 108 7.21 -21.85 -8.85
C PRO A 108 6.01 -22.11 -7.95
N GLU A 109 6.19 -22.96 -6.94
CA GLU A 109 5.21 -23.09 -5.86
C GLU A 109 5.02 -21.68 -5.33
N LYS A 110 3.90 -21.04 -5.69
CA LYS A 110 3.47 -19.83 -5.00
C LYS A 110 3.50 -20.22 -3.53
N PRO A 111 4.26 -19.55 -2.65
CA PRO A 111 4.16 -19.79 -1.23
C PRO A 111 2.68 -19.65 -0.92
N SER A 112 2.04 -20.76 -0.55
CA SER A 112 0.62 -20.75 -0.25
C SER A 112 0.44 -19.63 0.77
N PRO A 113 -0.39 -18.60 0.50
CA PRO A 113 -0.61 -17.57 1.49
C PRO A 113 -1.09 -18.32 2.72
N GLY A 114 -0.24 -18.39 3.76
CA GLY A 114 -0.53 -19.12 4.97
C GLY A 114 -1.90 -18.61 5.39
N LYS A 115 -2.90 -19.49 5.38
CA LYS A 115 -4.30 -19.12 5.59
C LYS A 115 -4.33 -18.38 6.92
N SER A 116 -4.33 -17.05 6.87
CA SER A 116 -4.50 -16.23 8.05
C SER A 116 -5.89 -16.58 8.52
N LYS A 117 -5.98 -17.46 9.53
CA LYS A 117 -7.25 -17.80 10.15
C LYS A 117 -7.86 -16.46 10.52
N LYS A 118 -8.94 -16.07 9.83
CA LYS A 118 -9.74 -14.93 10.26
C LYS A 118 -10.27 -15.37 11.62
N ASN A 119 -9.64 -14.93 12.70
CA ASN A 119 -10.07 -15.19 14.06
C ASN A 119 -11.41 -14.47 14.23
N GLN A 120 -12.49 -15.17 13.87
CA GLN A 120 -13.84 -14.69 14.14
C GLN A 120 -14.02 -14.72 15.65
N ILE A 121 -14.53 -13.61 16.20
CA ILE A 121 -14.80 -13.49 17.63
C ILE A 121 -15.83 -14.55 18.02
N THR A 122 -15.51 -15.42 18.97
CA THR A 122 -16.46 -16.42 19.47
C THR A 122 -17.49 -15.78 20.41
N SER A 123 -18.65 -16.42 20.56
CA SER A 123 -19.70 -15.95 21.47
C SER A 123 -19.22 -15.86 22.94
N GLU A 124 -18.28 -16.71 23.34
CA GLU A 124 -17.65 -16.66 24.66
C GLU A 124 -16.75 -15.43 24.82
N GLN A 125 -15.97 -15.08 23.79
CA GLN A 125 -15.15 -13.87 23.78
C GLN A 125 -16.00 -12.59 23.84
N ILE A 126 -17.15 -12.57 23.16
CA ILE A 126 -18.13 -11.47 23.28
C ILE A 126 -18.61 -11.32 24.72
N LYS A 127 -19.00 -12.43 25.37
CA LYS A 127 -19.43 -12.42 26.77
C LYS A 127 -18.32 -11.95 27.72
N ARG A 128 -17.06 -12.31 27.46
CA ARG A 128 -15.90 -11.84 28.23
C ARG A 128 -15.70 -10.33 28.05
N MET A 129 -15.78 -9.83 26.82
CA MET A 129 -15.62 -8.40 26.53
C MET A 129 -16.71 -7.53 27.16
N SER A 130 -17.95 -8.00 27.24
CA SER A 130 -19.05 -7.22 27.82
C SER A 130 -18.95 -7.04 29.34
N LYS A 131 -18.20 -7.91 30.03
CA LYS A 131 -18.03 -7.85 31.49
C LYS A 131 -16.89 -6.93 31.93
N LEU A 132 -16.01 -6.58 31.02
CA LEU A 132 -14.76 -5.88 31.30
C LEU A 132 -14.86 -4.42 30.84
N PRO A 133 -14.26 -3.47 31.60
CA PRO A 133 -14.18 -2.09 31.15
C PRO A 133 -13.31 -1.99 29.89
N ARG A 134 -13.67 -1.06 29.01
CA ARG A 134 -12.89 -0.75 27.81
C ARG A 134 -11.93 0.40 28.09
N GLU A 135 -10.68 0.25 27.67
CA GLU A 135 -9.64 1.28 27.84
C GLU A 135 -8.74 1.30 26.61
N GLU A 136 -8.12 2.43 26.33
CA GLU A 136 -7.13 2.54 25.27
C GLU A 136 -5.74 2.14 25.81
N ALA A 137 -5.02 1.28 25.08
CA ALA A 137 -3.66 0.92 25.45
C ALA A 137 -2.69 2.07 25.17
N LYS A 138 -1.68 2.25 26.02
CA LYS A 138 -0.53 3.11 25.67
C LYS A 138 0.19 2.51 24.47
N THR A 139 0.49 3.33 23.48
CA THR A 139 1.12 2.91 22.22
C THR A 139 2.48 3.56 22.03
N GLU A 140 3.47 2.77 21.64
CA GLU A 140 4.75 3.26 21.13
C GLU A 140 4.83 2.93 19.63
N VAL A 141 5.29 3.89 18.83
CA VAL A 141 5.34 3.74 17.36
C VAL A 141 6.78 3.81 16.90
N LYS A 142 7.20 2.81 16.10
CA LYS A 142 8.50 2.81 15.42
C LYS A 142 8.27 2.81 13.92
N ARG A 143 8.78 3.84 13.25
CA ARG A 143 8.70 3.99 11.80
C ARG A 143 10.02 3.62 11.17
N PHE A 144 9.95 2.80 10.14
CA PHE A 144 11.04 2.46 9.23
C PHE A 144 10.65 2.88 7.82
N SER A 145 11.58 2.83 6.88
CA SER A 145 11.34 3.26 5.50
C SER A 145 10.25 2.43 4.79
N ASP A 146 10.15 1.14 5.12
CA ASP A 146 9.27 0.16 4.46
C ASP A 146 8.14 -0.38 5.35
N ARG A 147 8.18 -0.08 6.65
CA ARG A 147 7.25 -0.63 7.65
C ARG A 147 7.04 0.27 8.87
N VAL A 148 5.94 0.04 9.56
CA VAL A 148 5.58 0.70 10.83
C VAL A 148 5.20 -0.36 11.85
N VAL A 149 5.81 -0.28 13.03
CA VAL A 149 5.56 -1.19 14.16
C VAL A 149 4.90 -0.42 15.29
N TYR A 150 3.72 -0.86 15.70
CA TYR A 150 2.99 -0.35 16.86
C TYR A 150 3.13 -1.33 18.02
N GLN A 151 3.64 -0.86 19.15
CA GLN A 151 3.71 -1.61 20.39
C GLN A 151 2.63 -1.12 21.35
N LEU A 152 1.61 -1.93 21.59
CA LEU A 152 0.57 -1.68 22.59
C LEU A 152 1.02 -2.26 23.94
N ILE A 153 1.13 -1.42 24.95
CA ILE A 153 1.52 -1.81 26.30
C ILE A 153 0.31 -2.44 27.01
N ALA A 154 0.18 -3.76 26.87
CA ALA A 154 -0.94 -4.54 27.37
C ALA A 154 -0.44 -5.93 27.84
N LYS A 155 0.16 -5.96 29.04
CA LYS A 155 0.82 -7.14 29.62
C LYS A 155 -0.15 -8.22 30.12
N ASP A 156 -1.42 -7.88 30.29
CA ASP A 156 -2.45 -8.76 30.80
C ASP A 156 -3.21 -9.50 29.68
N ILE A 157 -2.80 -9.36 28.41
CA ILE A 157 -3.26 -10.20 27.31
C ILE A 157 -2.54 -11.56 27.43
N ALA A 158 -3.31 -12.64 27.55
CA ALA A 158 -2.75 -13.97 27.77
C ALA A 158 -2.45 -14.73 26.47
N SER A 159 -3.21 -14.44 25.40
CA SER A 159 -3.22 -15.26 24.18
C SER A 159 -3.40 -14.41 22.93
N VAL A 160 -2.75 -14.81 21.84
CA VAL A 160 -2.86 -14.13 20.53
C VAL A 160 -4.27 -14.29 19.95
N GLU A 161 -4.98 -15.35 20.31
CA GLU A 161 -6.37 -15.66 19.94
C GLU A 161 -7.39 -14.68 20.54
N ASP A 162 -7.00 -13.99 21.61
CA ASP A 162 -7.81 -12.95 22.27
C ASP A 162 -7.52 -11.55 21.70
N VAL A 163 -6.77 -11.48 20.59
CA VAL A 163 -6.49 -10.25 19.82
C VAL A 163 -7.25 -10.28 18.49
N PHE A 164 -7.95 -9.20 18.22
CA PHE A 164 -8.73 -8.99 17.00
C PHE A 164 -8.26 -7.73 16.30
N VAL A 165 -7.96 -7.86 15.03
CA VAL A 165 -7.52 -6.75 14.18
C VAL A 165 -8.52 -6.61 13.04
N SER A 166 -9.21 -5.48 13.01
CA SER A 166 -10.22 -5.15 12.01
C SER A 166 -9.72 -4.00 11.15
N LYS A 167 -9.88 -4.09 9.83
CA LYS A 167 -9.56 -2.99 8.92
C LYS A 167 -10.73 -1.99 8.90
N LEU A 168 -10.42 -0.71 9.08
CA LEU A 168 -11.32 0.43 8.95
C LEU A 168 -11.00 1.20 7.65
N GLU A 169 -11.83 2.21 7.32
CA GLU A 169 -11.58 3.09 6.17
C GLU A 169 -10.27 3.88 6.30
N THR A 170 -9.99 4.38 7.51
CA THR A 170 -8.84 5.24 7.81
C THR A 170 -7.68 4.50 8.49
N GLY A 171 -7.77 3.17 8.64
CA GLY A 171 -6.69 2.37 9.21
C GLY A 171 -7.14 1.04 9.81
N TYR A 172 -6.78 0.79 11.07
CA TYR A 172 -7.07 -0.47 11.76
C TYR A 172 -7.61 -0.25 13.16
N GLU A 173 -8.57 -1.07 13.58
CA GLU A 173 -9.02 -1.17 14.96
C GLU A 173 -8.46 -2.46 15.57
N ILE A 174 -7.77 -2.33 16.71
CA ILE A 174 -7.26 -3.46 17.47
C ILE A 174 -8.07 -3.57 18.74
N LYS A 175 -8.66 -4.74 18.96
CA LYS A 175 -9.34 -5.12 20.19
C LYS A 175 -8.59 -6.28 20.83
N ALA A 176 -8.17 -6.14 22.08
CA ALA A 176 -7.50 -7.22 22.79
C ALA A 176 -8.12 -7.44 24.17
N ILE A 177 -8.42 -8.69 24.50
CA ILE A 177 -9.01 -9.07 25.78
C ILE A 177 -7.89 -9.30 26.80
N GLY A 178 -7.76 -8.39 27.75
CA GLY A 178 -6.89 -8.55 28.91
C GLY A 178 -7.61 -9.23 30.08
N LYS A 179 -6.87 -9.58 31.14
CA LYS A 179 -7.46 -10.16 32.36
C LYS A 179 -8.41 -9.21 33.08
N LYS A 180 -8.11 -7.90 33.06
CA LYS A 180 -8.85 -6.90 33.85
C LYS A 180 -9.68 -5.94 33.00
N LYS A 181 -9.34 -5.78 31.72
CA LYS A 181 -9.94 -4.81 30.82
C LYS A 181 -9.81 -5.25 29.36
N VAL A 182 -10.59 -4.62 28.49
CA VAL A 182 -10.48 -4.78 27.04
C VAL A 182 -9.77 -3.56 26.49
N TYR A 183 -8.69 -3.80 25.76
CA TYR A 183 -7.97 -2.76 25.06
C TYR A 183 -8.61 -2.48 23.71
N VAL A 184 -8.87 -1.22 23.40
CA VAL A 184 -9.40 -0.79 22.11
C VAL A 184 -8.53 0.36 21.59
N ASN A 185 -7.85 0.14 20.47
CA ASN A 185 -6.96 1.13 19.87
C ASN A 185 -7.27 1.28 18.38
N SER A 186 -7.40 2.52 17.93
CA SER A 186 -7.56 2.86 16.51
C SER A 186 -6.24 3.38 15.96
N LEU A 187 -5.65 2.66 15.02
CA LEU A 187 -4.37 2.97 14.40
C LEU A 187 -4.60 3.58 13.00
N PRO A 188 -4.27 4.86 12.78
CA PRO A 188 -4.43 5.51 11.48
C PRO A 188 -3.26 5.15 10.55
N VAL A 189 -3.27 3.92 10.01
CA VAL A 189 -2.22 3.40 9.13
C VAL A 189 -2.83 2.77 7.87
N SER A 190 -2.35 3.19 6.70
CA SER A 190 -2.84 2.72 5.39
C SER A 190 -2.08 1.51 4.84
N LEU A 191 -0.99 1.10 5.50
CA LEU A 191 -0.16 -0.03 5.11
C LEU A 191 -0.85 -1.38 5.43
N PRO A 192 -0.62 -2.44 4.65
CA PRO A 192 -1.21 -3.73 4.92
C PRO A 192 -0.59 -4.35 6.19
N LEU A 193 -1.44 -4.99 6.99
CA LEU A 193 -1.02 -5.77 8.16
C LEU A 193 -0.13 -6.93 7.72
N LYS A 194 1.13 -6.96 8.18
CA LYS A 194 2.06 -8.06 7.95
C LYS A 194 1.93 -9.14 9.04
N SER A 195 2.01 -8.74 10.30
CA SER A 195 2.00 -9.67 11.42
C SER A 195 1.60 -8.98 12.73
N TYR A 196 1.28 -9.79 13.74
CA TYR A 196 1.18 -9.34 15.11
C TYR A 196 1.60 -10.47 16.05
N SER A 197 2.18 -10.11 17.19
CA SER A 197 2.69 -11.06 18.18
C SER A 197 2.64 -10.49 19.59
N LEU A 198 2.59 -11.38 20.58
CA LEU A 198 2.67 -11.00 21.99
C LEU A 198 4.11 -11.16 22.49
N ASP A 199 4.57 -10.18 23.26
CA ASP A 199 5.86 -10.17 23.94
C ASP A 199 5.70 -9.82 25.42
N SER A 200 6.84 -9.69 26.12
CA SER A 200 6.85 -9.33 27.55
C SER A 200 6.28 -7.93 27.86
N LYS A 201 6.18 -7.05 26.86
CA LYS A 201 5.69 -5.67 27.00
C LYS A 201 4.21 -5.55 26.63
N GLY A 202 3.72 -6.38 25.72
CA GLY A 202 2.33 -6.45 25.28
C GLY A 202 2.20 -6.95 23.85
N LEU A 203 1.38 -6.25 23.05
CA LEU A 203 1.08 -6.63 21.67
C LEU A 203 1.90 -5.78 20.70
N SER A 204 2.68 -6.43 19.84
CA SER A 204 3.36 -5.81 18.70
C SER A 204 2.56 -6.06 17.43
N VAL A 205 2.31 -5.00 16.64
CA VAL A 205 1.59 -5.06 15.37
C VAL A 205 2.43 -4.40 14.29
N GLU A 206 2.74 -5.15 13.23
CA GLU A 206 3.59 -4.72 12.13
C GLU A 206 2.79 -4.52 10.84
N PHE A 207 2.98 -3.36 10.22
CA PHE A 207 2.41 -2.99 8.92
C PHE A 207 3.56 -2.67 7.95
N GLY A 208 3.47 -3.08 6.70
CA GLY A 208 4.54 -2.76 5.73
C GLY A 208 4.20 -3.22 4.32
N LEU A 209 4.90 -2.68 3.33
CA LEU A 209 4.75 -3.08 1.93
C LEU A 209 5.22 -4.53 1.74
N GLN A 210 4.47 -5.33 0.96
CA GLN A 210 4.84 -6.71 0.63
C GLN A 210 6.15 -6.75 -0.15
#